data_AF-A0A6J7P7B1-F1
#
_entry.id   AF-A0A6J7P7B1-F1
#
_cell.length_a   1.000
_cell.length_b   1.000
_cell.length_c   1.000
_cell.angle_alpha   90.00
_cell.angle_beta   90.00
_cell.angle_gamma   90.00
#
_symmetry.space_group_name_H-M   'P 1'
#
loop_
_entity.id
_entity.type
_entity.pdbx_description
1 polymer ?
#
loop_
_entity_poly.entity_id
_entity_poly.type
_entity_poly.pdbx_seq_one_letter_code
_entity_poly.pdbx_strand_id
1 'polypeptide(L)'
;MTDFASTLKTSRLAAGLTQADMAERTGIARPNIAGYENRRREPLFATALKLLDAANACTEIEPPVTWRWTDDRRPYAIPSRLWRLSPTVALSRFEPGPHLWWSGPPLELDMGQRPDRCRAYELVLREGSPQDIEALVDAVLLCEAWPDLTLPRSLRAAWAPLIAVALGSADLAEAS
;
A
#
# COMPACT_ATOMS: atom_id res chain seq x y z
N MET A 1 1.45 -10.06 15.10
CA MET A 1 0.22 -9.45 14.58
C MET A 1 -0.03 -8.18 15.36
N THR A 2 -0.01 -7.04 14.70
CA THR A 2 -0.42 -5.76 15.30
C THR A 2 -1.93 -5.85 15.52
N ASP A 3 -2.37 -5.64 16.75
CA ASP A 3 -3.79 -5.58 17.09
C ASP A 3 -4.14 -4.19 17.63
N PHE A 4 -5.43 -3.89 17.76
CA PHE A 4 -5.86 -2.57 18.20
C PHE A 4 -5.28 -2.19 19.57
N ALA A 5 -5.24 -3.14 20.52
CA ALA A 5 -4.76 -2.88 21.88
C ALA A 5 -3.28 -2.45 21.91
N SER A 6 -2.42 -3.16 21.17
CA SER A 6 -1.00 -2.81 21.03
C SER A 6 -0.81 -1.50 20.27
N THR A 7 -1.57 -1.27 19.19
CA THR A 7 -1.53 -0.03 18.40
C THR A 7 -1.91 1.20 19.24
N LEU A 8 -3.03 1.11 19.98
CA LEU A 8 -3.50 2.17 20.87
C LEU A 8 -2.46 2.49 21.95
N LYS A 9 -1.92 1.46 22.61
CA LYS A 9 -0.93 1.64 23.67
C LYS A 9 0.35 2.28 23.15
N THR A 10 0.88 1.82 22.02
CA THR A 10 2.07 2.39 21.39
C THR A 10 1.83 3.83 20.97
N SER A 11 0.70 4.13 20.33
CA SER A 11 0.35 5.50 19.90
C SER A 11 0.24 6.45 21.09
N ARG A 12 -0.45 6.03 22.15
CA ARG A 12 -0.59 6.82 23.40
C ARG A 12 0.77 7.14 24.01
N LEU A 13 1.66 6.13 24.11
CA LEU A 13 2.99 6.31 24.67
C LEU A 13 3.87 7.20 23.80
N ALA A 14 3.79 7.08 22.47
CA ALA A 14 4.51 7.95 21.54
C ALA A 14 4.05 9.42 21.66
N ALA A 15 2.77 9.65 21.97
CA ALA A 15 2.23 10.98 22.26
C ALA A 15 2.58 11.51 23.67
N GLY A 16 3.35 10.76 24.46
CA GLY A 16 3.73 11.14 25.82
C GLY A 16 2.58 11.10 26.84
N LEU A 17 1.46 10.44 26.50
CA LEU A 17 0.25 10.42 27.33
C LEU A 17 0.25 9.24 28.28
N THR A 18 -0.21 9.45 29.52
CA THR A 18 -0.66 8.37 30.40
C THR A 18 -2.09 7.94 30.05
N GLN A 19 -2.57 6.83 30.63
CA GLN A 19 -3.98 6.45 30.49
C GLN A 19 -4.93 7.50 31.12
N ALA A 20 -4.46 8.27 32.10
CA ALA A 20 -5.24 9.34 32.71
C ALA A 20 -5.33 10.55 31.76
N ASP A 21 -4.22 10.95 31.14
CA ASP A 21 -4.21 12.07 30.18
C ASP A 21 -5.07 11.76 28.95
N MET A 22 -5.01 10.52 28.46
CA MET A 22 -5.88 10.08 27.36
C MET A 22 -7.36 10.06 27.77
N ALA A 23 -7.66 9.70 29.03
CA ALA A 23 -9.02 9.75 29.55
C ALA A 23 -9.56 11.19 29.59
N GLU A 24 -8.74 12.12 30.06
CA GLU A 24 -9.06 13.55 30.09
C GLU A 24 -9.30 14.10 28.68
N ARG A 25 -8.40 13.81 27.74
CA ARG A 25 -8.52 14.27 26.34
C ARG A 25 -9.74 13.72 25.62
N THR A 26 -10.08 12.45 25.84
CA THR A 26 -11.16 11.78 25.09
C THR A 26 -12.50 11.80 25.81
N GLY A 27 -12.54 12.15 27.10
CA GLY A 27 -13.70 11.96 27.97
C GLY A 27 -14.07 10.49 28.22
N ILE A 28 -13.21 9.54 27.81
CA ILE A 28 -13.43 8.11 28.03
C ILE A 28 -12.83 7.73 29.38
N ALA A 29 -13.61 7.11 30.25
CA ALA A 29 -13.14 6.73 31.58
C ALA A 29 -11.85 5.88 31.51
N ARG A 30 -10.83 6.25 32.30
CA ARG A 30 -9.54 5.55 32.37
C ARG A 30 -9.65 4.02 32.48
N PRO A 31 -10.56 3.42 33.28
CA PRO A 31 -10.74 1.98 33.33
C PRO A 31 -11.14 1.35 31.98
N ASN A 32 -11.87 2.07 31.12
CA ASN A 32 -12.22 1.60 29.78
C ASN A 32 -10.99 1.58 28.87
N ILE A 33 -10.16 2.64 28.92
CA ILE A 33 -8.89 2.70 28.18
C ILE A 33 -7.98 1.54 28.60
N ALA A 34 -7.82 1.32 29.91
CA ALA A 34 -7.06 0.18 30.42
C ALA A 34 -7.67 -1.17 30.00
N GLY A 35 -9.00 -1.25 29.90
CA GLY A 35 -9.71 -2.42 29.36
C GLY A 35 -9.39 -2.68 27.90
N TYR A 36 -9.35 -1.64 27.06
CA TYR A 36 -9.01 -1.73 25.65
C TYR A 36 -7.53 -2.13 25.44
N GLU A 37 -6.59 -1.47 26.12
CA GLU A 37 -5.14 -1.77 26.00
C GLU A 37 -4.77 -3.18 26.47
N ASN A 38 -5.57 -3.77 27.36
CA ASN A 38 -5.36 -5.14 27.87
C ASN A 38 -6.29 -6.17 27.21
N ARG A 39 -6.97 -5.83 26.11
CA ARG A 39 -7.88 -6.71 25.34
C ARG A 39 -9.06 -7.27 26.14
N ARG A 40 -9.42 -6.64 27.27
CA ARG A 40 -10.59 -7.05 28.08
C ARG A 40 -11.89 -6.52 27.51
N ARG A 41 -11.82 -5.50 26.67
CA ARG A 41 -12.94 -4.87 25.98
C ARG A 41 -12.49 -4.51 24.57
N GLU A 42 -13.44 -4.47 23.66
CA GLU A 42 -13.25 -3.99 22.31
C GLU A 42 -14.06 -2.70 22.13
N PRO A 43 -13.46 -1.59 21.68
CA PRO A 43 -14.21 -0.36 21.44
C PRO A 43 -15.02 -0.48 20.15
N LEU A 44 -16.11 0.28 20.08
CA LEU A 44 -16.75 0.57 18.79
C LEU A 44 -15.76 1.30 17.87
N PHE A 45 -15.95 1.16 16.56
CA PHE A 45 -15.07 1.79 15.57
C PHE A 45 -14.93 3.32 15.78
N ALA A 46 -16.03 4.03 16.06
CA ALA A 46 -15.99 5.46 16.35
C ALA A 46 -15.14 5.80 17.59
N THR A 47 -15.21 4.96 18.63
CA THR A 47 -14.39 5.11 19.85
C THR A 47 -12.93 4.80 19.56
N ALA A 48 -12.63 3.80 18.73
CA ALA A 48 -11.28 3.47 18.29
C ALA A 48 -10.62 4.66 17.56
N LEU A 49 -11.33 5.26 16.60
CA LEU A 49 -10.86 6.45 15.88
C LEU A 49 -10.62 7.63 16.83
N LYS A 50 -11.57 7.91 17.72
CA LYS A 50 -11.42 8.98 18.72
C LYS A 50 -10.18 8.81 19.61
N LEU A 51 -9.87 7.57 20.01
CA LEU A 51 -8.72 7.25 20.84
C LEU A 51 -7.39 7.45 20.08
N LEU A 52 -7.34 7.03 18.81
CA LEU A 52 -6.15 7.18 17.96
C LEU A 52 -5.90 8.65 17.59
N ASP A 53 -6.95 9.39 17.25
CA ASP A 53 -6.91 10.83 16.98
C ASP A 53 -6.38 11.63 18.19
N ALA A 54 -6.87 11.31 19.41
CA ALA A 54 -6.39 11.95 20.64
C ALA A 54 -4.91 11.64 20.97
N ALA A 55 -4.37 10.57 20.40
CA ALA A 55 -2.95 10.21 20.45
C ALA A 55 -2.14 10.79 19.27
N ASN A 56 -2.73 11.68 18.46
CA ASN A 56 -2.15 12.22 17.23
C ASN A 56 -1.72 11.12 16.24
N ALA A 57 -2.39 9.96 16.25
CA ALA A 57 -2.10 8.88 15.33
C ALA A 57 -2.88 9.08 14.02
N CYS A 58 -2.17 9.07 12.89
CA CYS A 58 -2.80 9.02 11.57
C CYS A 58 -3.41 7.64 11.35
N THR A 59 -4.72 7.58 11.06
CA THR A 59 -5.42 6.34 10.72
C THR A 59 -5.71 6.34 9.23
N GLU A 60 -5.10 5.40 8.51
CA GLU A 60 -5.36 5.19 7.09
C GLU A 60 -6.13 3.89 6.90
N ILE A 61 -7.16 3.93 6.04
CA ILE A 61 -7.94 2.77 5.65
C ILE A 61 -7.55 2.45 4.22
N GLU A 62 -6.90 1.31 4.05
CA GLU A 62 -6.50 0.79 2.75
C GLU A 62 -7.53 -0.23 2.25
N PRO A 63 -8.43 0.14 1.30
CA PRO A 63 -9.38 -0.82 0.76
C PRO A 63 -8.66 -1.94 -0.01
N PRO A 64 -9.25 -3.13 -0.13
CA PRO A 64 -8.66 -4.19 -0.94
C PRO A 64 -8.51 -3.75 -2.39
N VAL A 65 -7.44 -4.22 -3.04
CA VAL A 65 -7.22 -3.99 -4.46
C VAL A 65 -8.20 -4.86 -5.25
N THR A 66 -9.02 -4.23 -6.08
CA THR A 66 -9.91 -4.91 -7.01
C THR A 66 -9.36 -4.77 -8.42
N TRP A 67 -9.59 -5.79 -9.24
CA TRP A 67 -8.97 -5.89 -10.57
C TRP A 67 -10.01 -5.79 -11.67
N ARG A 68 -9.67 -5.04 -12.71
CA ARG A 68 -10.37 -5.04 -14.00
C ARG A 68 -9.39 -5.41 -15.10
N TRP A 69 -9.92 -5.75 -16.26
CA TRP A 69 -9.13 -6.11 -17.43
C TRP A 69 -9.40 -5.12 -18.56
N THR A 70 -8.41 -4.87 -19.41
CA THR A 70 -8.62 -4.11 -20.65
C THR A 70 -9.32 -4.96 -21.71
N ASP A 71 -9.96 -4.31 -22.69
CA ASP A 71 -10.65 -5.01 -23.80
C ASP A 71 -9.70 -5.36 -24.97
N ASP A 72 -8.38 -5.32 -24.73
CA ASP A 72 -7.38 -5.73 -25.72
C ASP A 72 -7.52 -7.22 -26.06
N ARG A 73 -7.11 -7.62 -27.28
CA ARG A 73 -7.01 -9.05 -27.64
C ARG A 73 -6.18 -9.85 -26.64
N ARG A 74 -5.20 -9.19 -26.03
CA ARG A 74 -4.44 -9.68 -24.90
C ARG A 74 -4.68 -8.74 -23.72
N PRO A 75 -5.64 -9.07 -22.83
CA PRO A 75 -6.10 -8.13 -21.82
C PRO A 75 -5.02 -7.95 -20.75
N TYR A 76 -4.90 -6.71 -20.26
CA TYR A 76 -3.99 -6.36 -19.16
C TYR A 76 -4.76 -6.17 -17.87
N ALA A 77 -4.19 -6.65 -16.76
CA ALA A 77 -4.76 -6.45 -15.43
C ALA A 77 -4.50 -5.02 -14.94
N ILE A 78 -5.57 -4.33 -14.54
CA ILE A 78 -5.52 -2.96 -14.02
C ILE A 78 -6.10 -2.96 -12.60
N PRO A 79 -5.35 -2.50 -11.59
CA PRO A 79 -5.86 -2.42 -10.23
C PRO A 79 -6.72 -1.18 -10.03
N SER A 80 -7.54 -1.19 -8.97
CA SER A 80 -8.35 -0.03 -8.56
C SER A 80 -7.54 1.07 -7.89
N ARG A 81 -6.38 0.74 -7.31
CA ARG A 81 -5.45 1.67 -6.66
C ARG A 81 -4.04 1.11 -6.69
N LEU A 82 -3.05 1.94 -6.38
CA LEU A 82 -1.70 1.48 -6.05
C LEU A 82 -1.57 1.20 -4.54
N TRP A 83 -0.54 0.46 -4.16
CA TRP A 83 -0.25 0.05 -2.78
C TRP A 83 1.25 0.17 -2.48
N ARG A 84 1.61 0.12 -1.20
CA ARG A 84 3.01 0.14 -0.75
C ARG A 84 3.45 -1.25 -0.35
N LEU A 85 4.66 -1.61 -0.78
CA LEU A 85 5.35 -2.78 -0.28
C LEU A 85 6.26 -2.39 0.88
N SER A 86 6.55 -3.34 1.77
CA SER A 86 7.61 -3.11 2.75
C SER A 86 8.95 -2.96 2.02
N PRO A 87 9.89 -2.14 2.53
CA PRO A 87 11.18 -1.94 1.85
C PRO A 87 11.92 -3.25 1.57
N THR A 88 11.83 -4.23 2.48
CA THR A 88 12.44 -5.55 2.31
C THR A 88 11.89 -6.31 1.11
N VAL A 89 10.58 -6.18 0.83
CA VAL A 89 9.95 -6.83 -0.33
C VAL A 89 10.20 -6.01 -1.60
N ALA A 90 10.01 -4.69 -1.53
CA ALA A 90 10.15 -3.77 -2.66
C ALA A 90 11.56 -3.77 -3.28
N LEU A 91 12.57 -4.05 -2.47
CA LEU A 91 13.99 -4.05 -2.85
C LEU A 91 14.61 -5.46 -2.78
N SER A 92 13.76 -6.50 -2.82
CA SER A 92 14.20 -7.90 -2.79
C SER A 92 14.81 -8.34 -4.12
N ARG A 93 15.40 -9.54 -4.15
CA ARG A 93 15.75 -10.19 -5.42
C ARG A 93 14.51 -10.84 -6.01
N PHE A 94 14.33 -10.68 -7.30
CA PHE A 94 13.20 -11.22 -8.04
C PHE A 94 13.68 -12.18 -9.13
N GLU A 95 13.17 -13.40 -9.06
CA GLU A 95 13.31 -14.41 -10.10
C GLU A 95 11.92 -14.65 -10.72
N PRO A 96 11.70 -14.27 -11.99
CA PRO A 96 10.42 -14.49 -12.64
C PRO A 96 10.18 -15.98 -12.83
N GLY A 97 8.98 -16.42 -12.44
CA GLY A 97 8.51 -17.77 -12.75
C GLY A 97 8.41 -18.02 -14.25
N PRO A 98 8.26 -19.29 -14.67
CA PRO A 98 8.23 -19.68 -16.08
C PRO A 98 7.06 -19.06 -16.86
N HIS A 99 5.98 -18.63 -16.19
CA HIS A 99 4.86 -17.92 -16.82
C HIS A 99 5.20 -16.48 -17.21
N LEU A 100 6.17 -15.87 -16.53
CA LEU A 100 6.69 -14.53 -16.85
C LEU A 100 7.91 -14.62 -17.77
N TRP A 101 8.76 -15.63 -17.59
CA TRP A 101 10.00 -15.80 -18.32
C TRP A 101 10.18 -17.26 -18.77
N TRP A 102 9.62 -17.58 -19.94
CA TRP A 102 9.63 -18.94 -20.48
C TRP A 102 10.82 -19.24 -21.40
N SER A 103 11.53 -18.21 -21.90
CA SER A 103 12.67 -18.37 -22.80
C SER A 103 13.84 -17.49 -22.38
N GLY A 104 15.00 -18.11 -22.17
CA GLY A 104 16.25 -17.42 -21.88
C GLY A 104 17.03 -18.07 -20.74
N PRO A 105 18.23 -17.56 -20.42
CA PRO A 105 18.92 -17.94 -19.19
C PRO A 105 18.09 -17.55 -17.95
N PRO A 106 18.33 -18.17 -16.78
CA PRO A 106 17.76 -17.71 -15.52
C PRO A 106 17.97 -16.21 -15.38
N LEU A 107 16.87 -15.50 -15.13
CA LEU A 107 16.87 -14.05 -14.94
C LEU A 107 16.75 -13.79 -13.45
N GLU A 108 17.76 -13.16 -12.87
CA GLU A 108 17.72 -12.69 -11.49
C GLU A 108 17.82 -11.16 -11.54
N LEU A 109 16.82 -10.48 -10.99
CA LEU A 109 16.72 -9.03 -10.99
C LEU A 109 16.85 -8.52 -9.56
N ASP A 110 17.81 -7.64 -9.31
CA ASP A 110 17.94 -6.95 -8.04
C ASP A 110 16.99 -5.73 -8.05
N MET A 111 15.87 -5.81 -7.34
CA MET A 111 14.86 -4.73 -7.33
C MET A 111 15.38 -3.45 -6.67
N GLY A 112 16.50 -3.52 -5.93
CA GLY A 112 17.24 -2.36 -5.44
C GLY A 112 17.89 -1.56 -6.57
N GLN A 113 18.24 -2.20 -7.69
CA GLN A 113 18.78 -1.54 -8.87
C GLN A 113 17.65 -1.05 -9.78
N ARG A 114 17.70 0.23 -10.13
CA ARG A 114 16.65 0.86 -10.96
C ARG A 114 16.47 0.18 -12.32
N PRO A 115 17.53 -0.15 -13.10
CA PRO A 115 17.34 -0.80 -14.40
C PRO A 115 16.64 -2.16 -14.28
N ASP A 116 17.02 -2.96 -13.28
CA ASP A 116 16.43 -4.27 -13.00
C ASP A 116 14.96 -4.14 -12.57
N ARG A 117 14.65 -3.15 -11.73
CA ARG A 117 13.28 -2.83 -11.33
C ARG A 117 12.42 -2.41 -12.52
N CYS A 118 12.92 -1.54 -13.41
CA CYS A 118 12.21 -1.18 -14.63
C CYS A 118 11.90 -2.43 -15.46
N ARG A 119 12.89 -3.31 -15.63
CA ARG A 119 12.74 -4.55 -16.38
C ARG A 119 11.70 -5.49 -15.74
N ALA A 120 11.74 -5.63 -14.41
CA ALA A 120 10.79 -6.44 -13.66
C ALA A 120 9.36 -5.90 -13.79
N TYR A 121 9.17 -4.58 -13.68
CA TYR A 121 7.86 -3.95 -13.83
C TYR A 121 7.32 -4.08 -15.25
N GLU A 122 8.16 -3.89 -16.28
CA GLU A 122 7.74 -4.16 -17.66
C GLU A 122 7.27 -5.60 -17.84
N LEU A 123 7.98 -6.57 -17.26
CA LEU A 123 7.63 -7.98 -17.35
C LEU A 123 6.29 -8.27 -16.66
N VAL A 124 6.18 -7.88 -15.40
CA VAL A 124 5.01 -8.24 -14.57
C VAL A 124 3.74 -7.52 -15.04
N LEU A 125 3.84 -6.27 -15.51
CA LEU A 125 2.68 -5.51 -15.98
C LEU A 125 2.16 -6.02 -17.34
N ARG A 126 3.03 -6.64 -18.15
CA ARG A 126 2.66 -7.18 -19.47
C ARG A 126 2.19 -8.63 -19.43
N GLU A 127 2.80 -9.43 -18.55
CA GLU A 127 2.69 -10.89 -18.56
C GLU A 127 2.13 -11.46 -17.24
N GLY A 128 2.15 -10.68 -16.16
CA GLY A 128 1.83 -11.16 -14.82
C GLY A 128 0.35 -11.25 -14.51
N SER A 129 0.05 -12.14 -13.56
CA SER A 129 -1.25 -12.20 -12.89
C SER A 129 -1.40 -11.05 -11.90
N PRO A 130 -2.64 -10.74 -11.46
CA PRO A 130 -2.89 -9.85 -10.34
C PRO A 130 -1.99 -10.11 -9.12
N GLN A 131 -1.75 -11.39 -8.78
CA GLN A 131 -0.93 -11.78 -7.65
C GLN A 131 0.55 -11.45 -7.87
N ASP A 132 1.08 -11.65 -9.08
CA ASP A 132 2.46 -11.28 -9.41
C ASP A 132 2.67 -9.77 -9.31
N ILE A 133 1.70 -9.00 -9.84
CA ILE A 133 1.75 -7.54 -9.80
C ILE A 133 1.68 -7.05 -8.34
N GLU A 134 0.74 -7.58 -7.55
CA GLU A 134 0.56 -7.22 -6.14
C GLU A 134 1.79 -7.52 -5.27
N ALA A 135 2.46 -8.63 -5.54
CA ALA A 135 3.66 -9.03 -4.79
C ALA A 135 4.91 -8.20 -5.10
N LEU A 136 4.98 -7.56 -6.28
CA LEU A 136 6.23 -6.99 -6.80
C LEU A 136 6.21 -5.47 -6.99
N VAL A 137 5.05 -4.89 -7.30
CA VAL A 137 4.92 -3.47 -7.62
C VAL A 137 4.73 -2.64 -6.36
N ASP A 138 5.59 -1.64 -6.14
CA ASP A 138 5.42 -0.61 -5.11
C ASP A 138 5.00 0.70 -5.77
N ALA A 139 4.00 1.40 -5.21
CA ALA A 139 3.45 2.62 -5.78
C ALA A 139 4.51 3.70 -6.03
N VAL A 140 5.40 3.95 -5.06
CA VAL A 140 6.38 5.04 -5.14
C VAL A 140 7.44 4.69 -6.18
N LEU A 141 7.96 3.47 -6.12
CA LEU A 141 8.98 3.02 -7.07
C LEU A 141 8.44 2.90 -8.50
N LEU A 142 7.16 2.52 -8.66
CA LEU A 142 6.51 2.50 -9.96
C LEU A 142 6.37 3.91 -10.51
N CYS A 143 5.89 4.87 -9.72
CA CYS A 143 5.74 6.26 -10.16
C CYS A 143 7.08 6.87 -10.57
N GLU A 144 8.15 6.57 -9.82
CA GLU A 144 9.53 6.98 -10.13
C GLU A 144 10.04 6.37 -11.44
N ALA A 145 9.82 5.08 -11.65
CA ALA A 145 10.25 4.38 -12.86
C ALA A 145 9.36 4.66 -14.09
N TRP A 146 8.12 5.12 -13.87
CA TRP A 146 7.07 5.22 -14.89
C TRP A 146 7.47 5.95 -16.17
N PRO A 147 8.22 7.07 -16.16
CA PRO A 147 8.62 7.74 -17.39
C PRO A 147 9.45 6.87 -18.34
N ASP A 148 10.24 5.94 -17.78
CA ASP A 148 11.21 5.15 -18.53
C ASP A 148 10.73 3.74 -18.88
N LEU A 149 9.58 3.30 -18.33
CA LEU A 149 9.03 1.99 -18.67
C LEU A 149 8.59 1.93 -20.13
N THR A 150 9.10 0.98 -20.89
CA THR A 150 8.58 0.67 -22.21
C THR A 150 7.34 -0.19 -22.03
N LEU A 151 6.14 0.32 -22.32
CA LEU A 151 4.88 -0.42 -22.16
C LEU A 151 4.01 -0.30 -23.42
N PRO A 152 3.20 -1.33 -23.77
CA PRO A 152 2.14 -1.21 -24.77
C PRO A 152 1.25 0.01 -24.52
N ARG A 153 0.82 0.68 -25.59
CA ARG A 153 0.09 1.94 -25.50
C ARG A 153 -1.22 1.82 -24.70
N SER A 154 -1.97 0.74 -24.89
CA SER A 154 -3.21 0.50 -24.14
C SER A 154 -2.95 0.27 -22.65
N LEU A 155 -1.94 -0.54 -22.31
CA LEU A 155 -1.50 -0.73 -20.92
C LEU A 155 -1.07 0.59 -20.27
N ARG A 156 -0.21 1.37 -20.94
CA ARG A 156 0.26 2.67 -20.45
C ARG A 156 -0.90 3.64 -20.24
N ALA A 157 -1.86 3.70 -21.18
CA ALA A 157 -3.04 4.54 -21.04
C ALA A 157 -3.95 4.11 -19.90
N ALA A 158 -4.12 2.80 -19.68
CA ALA A 158 -5.00 2.27 -18.64
C ALA A 158 -4.45 2.46 -17.21
N TRP A 159 -3.12 2.44 -17.05
CA TRP A 159 -2.43 2.65 -15.76
C TRP A 159 -2.15 4.14 -15.46
N ALA A 160 -2.05 5.01 -16.47
CA ALA A 160 -1.72 6.42 -16.28
C ALA A 160 -2.60 7.17 -15.25
N PRO A 161 -3.93 6.94 -15.16
CA PRO A 161 -4.75 7.56 -14.11
C PRO A 161 -4.32 7.17 -12.70
N LEU A 162 -3.89 5.92 -12.47
CA LEU A 162 -3.41 5.44 -11.17
C LEU A 162 -2.12 6.16 -10.76
N ILE A 163 -1.21 6.35 -11.72
CA ILE A 163 0.03 7.10 -11.51
C ILE A 163 -0.27 8.57 -11.19
N ALA A 164 -1.20 9.19 -11.91
CA ALA A 164 -1.59 10.58 -11.69
C ALA A 164 -2.21 10.80 -10.30
N VAL A 165 -3.09 9.89 -9.86
CA VAL A 165 -3.67 9.91 -8.51
C VAL A 165 -2.57 9.76 -7.45
N ALA A 166 -1.66 8.81 -7.62
CA ALA A 166 -0.58 8.57 -6.65
C ALA A 166 0.42 9.73 -6.54
N LEU A 167 0.64 10.47 -7.62
CA LEU A 167 1.48 11.68 -7.63
C LEU A 167 0.73 12.94 -7.12
N GLY A 168 -0.52 12.81 -6.66
CA GLY A 168 -1.32 13.94 -6.19
C GLY A 168 -1.76 14.89 -7.31
N SER A 169 -1.66 14.47 -8.57
CA SER A 169 -2.04 15.30 -9.73
C SER A 169 -3.56 15.33 -9.98
N ALA A 170 -4.34 14.53 -9.23
CA ALA A 170 -5.80 14.50 -9.31
C ALA A 170 -6.48 15.52 -8.38
N ASP A 171 -5.93 15.80 -7.19
CA ASP A 171 -6.53 16.73 -6.22
C ASP A 171 -6.43 18.22 -6.64
N LEU A 172 -5.58 18.55 -7.61
CA LEU A 172 -5.46 19.93 -8.13
C LEU A 172 -6.50 20.27 -9.21
N ALA A 173 -7.22 19.28 -9.75
CA ALA A 173 -8.21 19.50 -10.81
C ALA A 173 -9.65 19.68 -10.30
N GLU A 174 -9.96 19.25 -9.08
CA GLU A 174 -11.28 19.43 -8.46
C GLU A 174 -11.39 20.69 -7.58
N ALA A 175 -10.33 21.50 -7.51
CA ALA A 175 -10.25 22.71 -6.68
C ALA A 175 -10.19 24.03 -7.50
N SER A 176 -10.62 24.06 -8.77
CA SER A 176 -10.68 25.28 -9.60
C SER A 176 -12.03 25.49 -10.27
#